data_AF-A0A7W0D2K4-F1
#
_entry.id   AF-A0A7W0D2K4-F1
#
_cell.length_a   1.000
_cell.length_b   1.000
_cell.length_c   1.000
_cell.angle_alpha   90.00
_cell.angle_beta   90.00
_cell.angle_gamma   90.00
#
_symmetry.space_group_name_H-M   'P 1'
#
loop_
_entity.id
_entity.type
_entity.pdbx_description
1 polymer ?
#
loop_
_entity_poly.entity_id
_entity_poly.type
_entity_poly.pdbx_seq_one_letter_code
_entity_poly.pdbx_strand_id
1 'polypeptide(L)'
;MTFIALTLFEGIRSITSPLVQPEAQLRENLLKEIPLGTQMNNVIQIIKSNRDWAIDGIDYEHGFRRSGSGENEIIGEKSIRLSLGDYRIISNYYFITDVSVFFSFNVNDQLIEIWVWKTTDGL
;
A
#
# COMPACT_ATOMS: atom_id res chain seq x y z
N MET A 1 -13.86 5.87 32.65
CA MET A 1 -12.39 5.99 32.49
C MET A 1 -11.79 4.96 31.52
N THR A 2 -12.60 4.21 30.76
CA THR A 2 -12.10 3.14 29.87
C THR A 2 -12.00 3.56 28.39
N PHE A 3 -12.81 4.53 27.94
CA PHE A 3 -12.82 5.00 26.54
C PHE A 3 -11.64 5.90 26.16
N ILE A 4 -11.10 6.69 27.09
CA ILE A 4 -10.01 7.64 26.81
C ILE A 4 -8.66 6.92 26.64
N ALA A 5 -8.46 5.81 27.34
CA ALA A 5 -7.23 5.01 27.22
C ALA A 5 -7.12 4.30 25.86
N LEU A 6 -8.25 3.84 25.29
CA LEU A 6 -8.28 3.18 23.99
C LEU A 6 -7.94 4.12 22.84
N THR A 7 -8.46 5.35 22.85
CA THR A 7 -8.21 6.33 21.78
C THR A 7 -6.76 6.82 21.77
N LEU A 8 -6.15 6.99 22.94
CA LEU A 8 -4.72 7.33 23.06
C LEU A 8 -3.81 6.21 22.56
N PHE A 9 -4.17 4.95 22.79
CA PHE A 9 -3.34 3.81 22.39
C PHE A 9 -3.37 3.54 20.88
N GLU A 10 -4.54 3.62 20.25
CA GLU A 10 -4.65 3.54 18.78
C GLU A 10 -3.93 4.72 18.09
N GLY A 11 -3.93 5.90 18.72
CA GLY A 11 -3.16 7.05 18.26
C GLY A 11 -1.64 6.82 18.30
N ILE A 12 -1.11 6.27 19.40
CA ILE A 12 0.32 5.91 19.51
C ILE A 12 0.68 4.85 18.47
N ARG A 13 -0.20 3.89 18.21
CA ARG A 13 0.05 2.83 17.24
C ARG A 13 0.21 3.35 15.80
N SER A 14 -0.63 4.31 15.41
CA SER A 14 -0.51 4.99 14.10
C SER A 14 0.84 5.71 13.93
N ILE A 15 1.45 6.12 15.04
CA ILE A 15 2.78 6.74 15.09
C ILE A 15 3.89 5.68 15.08
N THR A 16 3.70 4.53 15.74
CA THR A 16 4.73 3.48 15.86
C THR A 16 4.73 2.46 14.73
N SER A 17 3.61 2.30 14.01
CA SER A 17 3.50 1.38 12.86
C SER A 17 2.81 2.09 11.70
N PRO A 18 3.57 2.53 10.67
CA PRO A 18 3.03 3.22 9.51
C PRO A 18 1.91 2.43 8.82
N LEU A 19 2.00 1.10 8.83
CA LEU A 19 1.04 0.18 8.20
C LEU A 19 -0.38 0.32 8.73
N VAL A 20 -0.58 0.85 9.93
CA VAL A 20 -1.90 1.02 10.55
C VAL A 20 -2.61 2.29 10.04
N GLN A 21 -1.87 3.23 9.44
CA GLN A 21 -2.42 4.49 8.93
C GLN A 21 -3.50 4.26 7.86
N PRO A 22 -4.47 5.18 7.68
CA PRO A 22 -5.45 5.10 6.61
C PRO A 22 -4.78 4.96 5.22
N GLU A 23 -5.40 4.21 4.31
CA GLU A 23 -4.86 3.96 2.96
C GLU A 23 -4.48 5.24 2.21
N ALA A 24 -5.30 6.29 2.33
CA ALA A 24 -5.03 7.60 1.74
C ALA A 24 -3.75 8.24 2.29
N GLN A 25 -3.50 8.13 3.59
CA GLN A 25 -2.30 8.69 4.22
C GLN A 25 -1.04 7.89 3.85
N LEU A 26 -1.14 6.55 3.80
CA LEU A 26 -0.06 5.71 3.28
C LEU A 26 0.28 6.06 1.84
N ARG A 27 -0.73 6.22 0.98
CA ARG A 27 -0.56 6.66 -0.41
C ARG A 27 0.14 8.01 -0.50
N GLU A 28 -0.28 9.01 0.28
CA GLU A 28 0.36 10.33 0.31
C GLU A 28 1.81 10.26 0.76
N ASN A 29 2.13 9.43 1.75
CA ASN A 29 3.51 9.25 2.21
C ASN A 29 4.37 8.59 1.13
N LEU A 30 3.85 7.56 0.46
CA LEU A 30 4.53 6.93 -0.68
C LEU A 30 4.75 7.90 -1.82
N LEU A 31 3.78 8.78 -2.13
CA LEU A 31 3.91 9.79 -3.18
C LEU A 31 4.95 10.88 -2.87
N LYS A 32 5.26 11.12 -1.59
CA LYS A 32 6.36 12.04 -1.21
C LYS A 32 7.72 11.43 -1.52
N GLU A 33 7.87 10.12 -1.38
CA GLU A 33 9.11 9.39 -1.65
C GLU A 33 9.24 9.00 -3.12
N ILE A 34 8.12 8.63 -3.76
CA ILE A 34 8.03 8.17 -5.13
C ILE A 34 6.97 9.02 -5.86
N PRO A 35 7.32 10.23 -6.33
CA PRO A 35 6.38 11.11 -6.99
C PRO A 35 5.83 10.54 -8.30
N LEU A 36 4.63 10.99 -8.70
CA LEU A 36 4.11 10.72 -10.04
C LEU A 36 5.11 11.20 -11.11
N GLY A 37 5.16 10.49 -12.23
CA GLY A 37 6.15 10.69 -13.28
C GLY A 37 7.46 9.93 -13.07
N THR A 38 7.69 9.35 -11.89
CA THR A 38 8.88 8.52 -11.62
C THR A 38 8.93 7.32 -12.56
N GLN A 39 10.11 7.05 -13.12
CA GLN A 39 10.33 5.94 -14.04
C GLN A 39 10.20 4.59 -13.32
N MET A 40 9.57 3.60 -13.97
CA MET A 40 9.33 2.26 -13.42
C MET A 40 10.61 1.61 -12.89
N ASN A 41 11.71 1.71 -13.64
CA ASN A 41 13.02 1.22 -13.20
C ASN A 41 13.50 1.92 -11.92
N ASN A 42 13.27 3.23 -11.76
CA ASN A 42 13.62 3.94 -10.54
C ASN A 42 12.76 3.48 -9.36
N VAL A 43 11.45 3.26 -9.57
CA VAL A 43 10.55 2.69 -8.55
C VAL A 43 11.07 1.32 -8.10
N ILE A 44 11.46 0.46 -9.05
CA ILE A 44 12.03 -0.87 -8.74
C ILE A 44 13.31 -0.73 -7.90
N GLN A 45 14.20 0.22 -8.22
CA GLN A 45 15.43 0.43 -7.44
C GLN A 45 15.14 0.95 -6.03
N ILE A 46 14.22 1.90 -5.88
CA ILE A 46 13.80 2.43 -4.58
C ILE A 46 13.26 1.27 -3.73
N ILE A 47 12.36 0.46 -4.28
CA ILE A 47 11.80 -0.69 -3.57
C ILE A 47 12.90 -1.68 -3.17
N LYS A 48 13.79 -2.06 -4.09
CA LYS A 48 14.89 -3.01 -3.81
C LYS A 48 15.91 -2.48 -2.80
N SER A 49 16.02 -1.16 -2.66
CA SER A 49 16.90 -0.53 -1.67
C SER A 49 16.30 -0.56 -0.26
N ASN A 50 14.99 -0.76 -0.15
CA ASN A 50 14.28 -0.92 1.12
C ASN A 50 14.28 -2.40 1.53
N ARG A 51 14.82 -2.70 2.71
CA ARG A 51 14.96 -4.09 3.19
C ARG A 51 13.66 -4.69 3.70
N ASP A 52 12.68 -3.86 4.04
CA ASP A 52 11.43 -4.29 4.66
C ASP A 52 10.32 -4.49 3.61
N TRP A 53 10.59 -4.19 2.34
CA TRP A 53 9.63 -4.25 1.26
C TRP A 53 9.88 -5.45 0.35
N ALA A 54 8.80 -6.12 -0.06
CA ALA A 54 8.86 -7.27 -0.96
C ALA A 54 8.07 -7.01 -2.25
N ILE A 55 8.72 -7.16 -3.41
CA ILE A 55 8.03 -7.14 -4.70
C ILE A 55 7.37 -8.51 -4.89
N ASP A 56 6.04 -8.52 -4.89
CA ASP A 56 5.24 -9.72 -5.14
C ASP A 56 5.11 -10.02 -6.62
N GLY A 57 5.14 -8.98 -7.46
CA GLY A 57 4.99 -9.14 -8.91
C GLY A 57 5.26 -7.86 -9.68
N ILE A 58 5.72 -8.03 -10.92
CA ILE A 58 5.89 -6.95 -11.90
C ILE A 58 5.20 -7.40 -13.18
N ASP A 59 4.28 -6.59 -13.69
CA ASP A 59 3.63 -6.79 -14.98
C ASP A 59 4.04 -5.66 -15.92
N TYR A 60 4.72 -6.03 -17.01
CA TYR A 60 5.22 -5.09 -18.03
C TYR A 60 4.24 -4.88 -19.19
N GLU A 61 3.11 -5.59 -19.18
CA GLU A 61 2.13 -5.62 -20.26
C GLU A 61 0.74 -5.17 -19.81
N HIS A 62 0.46 -5.17 -18.49
CA HIS A 62 -0.84 -4.78 -17.95
C HIS A 62 -0.76 -3.91 -16.69
N GLY A 63 -1.70 -2.96 -16.60
CA GLY A 63 -2.01 -2.24 -15.37
C GLY A 63 -2.67 -3.14 -14.33
N PHE A 64 -2.87 -2.61 -13.11
CA PHE A 64 -3.57 -3.36 -12.07
C PHE A 64 -5.09 -3.12 -12.16
N ARG A 65 -5.85 -4.12 -11.73
CA ARG A 65 -7.31 -4.01 -11.59
C ARG A 65 -7.66 -3.53 -10.19
N ARG A 66 -8.39 -2.42 -10.09
CA ARG A 66 -8.90 -1.91 -8.81
C ARG A 66 -10.24 -2.56 -8.49
N SER A 67 -10.25 -3.44 -7.49
CA SER A 67 -11.47 -4.08 -6.98
C SER A 67 -11.95 -3.33 -5.73
N GLY A 68 -13.26 -3.06 -5.60
CA GLY A 68 -13.87 -2.51 -4.37
C GLY A 68 -14.52 -1.13 -4.50
N SER A 69 -14.32 -0.40 -5.59
CA SER A 69 -14.94 0.92 -5.84
C SER A 69 -16.24 0.87 -6.64
N GLY A 70 -16.83 -0.31 -6.86
CA GLY A 70 -18.06 -0.51 -7.65
C GLY A 70 -17.83 -0.58 -9.17
N GLU A 71 -16.74 0.00 -9.67
CA GLU A 71 -16.31 -0.10 -11.07
C GLU A 71 -15.00 -0.90 -11.16
N ASN A 72 -15.00 -1.93 -12.01
CA ASN A 72 -13.79 -2.70 -12.33
C ASN A 72 -12.94 -1.91 -13.33
N GLU A 73 -12.15 -0.99 -12.82
CA GLU A 73 -11.23 -0.19 -13.64
C GLU A 73 -9.85 -0.84 -13.69
N ILE A 74 -9.27 -0.94 -14.89
CA ILE A 74 -7.85 -1.23 -15.08
C ILE A 74 -7.12 0.11 -15.13
N ILE A 75 -6.14 0.28 -14.24
CA ILE A 75 -5.38 1.52 -14.13
C ILE A 75 -3.99 1.31 -14.71
N GLY A 76 -3.69 2.05 -15.79
CA GLY A 76 -2.42 2.07 -16.53
C GLY A 76 -2.15 0.87 -17.41
N GLU A 77 -0.93 0.85 -17.96
CA GLU A 77 -0.47 -0.12 -18.96
C GLU A 77 0.51 -1.14 -18.38
N LYS A 78 1.12 -0.83 -17.23
CA LYS A 78 2.07 -1.69 -16.52
C LYS A 78 1.86 -1.54 -15.02
N SER A 79 2.29 -2.52 -14.24
CA SER A 79 2.13 -2.46 -12.79
C SER A 79 3.24 -3.16 -12.00
N ILE A 80 3.41 -2.71 -10.76
CA ILE A 80 4.21 -3.40 -9.73
C ILE A 80 3.32 -3.62 -8.53
N ARG A 81 3.29 -4.86 -8.03
CA ARG A 81 2.70 -5.21 -6.75
C ARG A 81 3.79 -5.34 -5.70
N LEU A 82 3.59 -4.67 -4.58
CA LEU A 82 4.47 -4.62 -3.43
C LEU A 82 3.71 -5.05 -2.17
N SER A 83 4.25 -5.97 -1.39
CA SER A 83 3.82 -6.18 -0.01
C SER A 83 4.63 -5.26 0.91
N LEU A 84 3.92 -4.41 1.68
CA LEU A 84 4.51 -3.60 2.75
C LEU A 84 4.58 -4.35 4.09
N GLY A 85 4.01 -5.56 4.14
CA GLY A 85 3.93 -6.40 5.33
C GLY A 85 2.56 -6.41 6.00
N ASP A 86 2.49 -7.06 7.16
CA ASP A 86 1.26 -7.31 7.90
C ASP A 86 1.22 -6.65 9.29
N TYR A 87 0.01 -6.47 9.82
CA TYR A 87 -0.20 -6.09 11.21
C TYR A 87 -1.40 -6.77 11.85
N ARG A 88 -1.35 -7.01 13.16
CA ARG A 88 -2.45 -7.62 13.92
C ARG A 88 -3.41 -6.59 14.50
N ILE A 89 -4.72 -6.74 14.34
CA ILE A 89 -5.68 -5.82 14.95
C ILE A 89 -5.69 -6.02 16.48
N ILE A 90 -5.47 -4.99 17.29
CA ILE A 90 -5.29 -5.16 18.75
C ILE A 90 -6.60 -5.52 19.45
N SER A 91 -7.73 -5.00 18.99
CA SER A 91 -9.05 -5.38 19.51
C SER A 91 -9.41 -6.84 19.22
N ASN A 92 -8.72 -7.49 18.28
CA ASN A 92 -8.87 -8.89 17.94
C ASN A 92 -7.54 -9.48 17.46
N TYR A 93 -6.73 -9.98 18.41
CA TYR A 93 -5.40 -10.60 18.17
C TYR A 93 -5.38 -11.75 17.15
N TYR A 94 -6.55 -12.21 16.73
CA TYR A 94 -6.77 -13.28 15.77
C TYR A 94 -6.77 -12.80 14.31
N PHE A 95 -6.97 -11.50 14.05
CA PHE A 95 -7.03 -10.97 12.69
C PHE A 95 -5.71 -10.33 12.27
N ILE A 96 -5.22 -10.76 11.10
CA ILE A 96 -4.04 -10.23 10.44
C ILE A 96 -4.52 -9.39 9.25
N THR A 97 -3.98 -8.18 9.14
CA THR A 97 -4.20 -7.31 8.00
C THR A 97 -2.94 -7.27 7.16
N ASP A 98 -3.01 -7.72 5.91
CA ASP A 98 -1.99 -7.54 4.88
C ASP A 98 -2.12 -6.15 4.25
N VAL A 99 -0.99 -5.48 4.02
CA VAL A 99 -0.93 -4.20 3.32
C VAL A 99 -0.18 -4.38 2.00
N SER A 100 -0.94 -4.39 0.91
CA SER A 100 -0.43 -4.44 -0.45
C SER A 100 -0.47 -3.05 -1.10
N VAL A 101 0.51 -2.75 -1.94
CA VAL A 101 0.58 -1.52 -2.74
C VAL A 101 0.74 -1.87 -4.21
N PHE A 102 -0.03 -1.19 -5.04
CA PHE A 102 0.00 -1.31 -6.47
C PHE A 102 0.48 0.01 -7.07
N PHE A 103 1.61 -0.04 -7.75
CA PHE A 103 2.11 1.05 -8.58
C PHE A 103 1.64 0.81 -10.01
N SER A 104 1.07 1.82 -10.65
CA SER A 104 0.64 1.76 -12.05
C SER A 104 1.42 2.75 -12.91
N PHE A 105 1.78 2.33 -14.10
CA PHE A 105 2.59 3.10 -15.04
C PHE A 105 1.87 3.30 -16.37
N ASN A 106 2.15 4.41 -17.03
CA ASN A 106 1.72 4.64 -18.41
C ASN A 106 2.62 3.93 -19.43
N VAL A 107 2.31 4.07 -20.71
CA VAL A 107 3.08 3.50 -21.83
C VAL A 107 4.57 3.91 -21.84
N ASN A 108 4.89 5.08 -21.27
CA ASN A 108 6.25 5.64 -21.19
C ASN A 108 6.98 5.27 -19.89
N ASP A 109 6.54 4.22 -19.18
CA ASP A 109 7.11 3.76 -17.91
C ASP A 109 7.03 4.78 -16.76
N GLN A 110 6.16 5.78 -16.85
CA GLN A 110 6.01 6.79 -15.80
C GLN A 110 4.90 6.41 -14.83
N LEU A 111 5.18 6.51 -13.53
CA LEU A 111 4.22 6.28 -12.46
C LEU A 111 3.04 7.26 -12.59
N ILE A 112 1.82 6.75 -12.67
CA ILE A 112 0.58 7.54 -12.78
C ILE A 112 -0.35 7.37 -11.58
N GLU A 113 -0.26 6.25 -10.86
CA GLU A 113 -1.11 6.00 -9.70
C GLU A 113 -0.42 5.06 -8.70
N ILE A 114 -0.72 5.27 -7.42
CA ILE A 114 -0.41 4.36 -6.32
C ILE A 114 -1.73 4.00 -5.64
N TRP A 115 -2.07 2.73 -5.63
CA TRP A 115 -3.20 2.23 -4.85
C TRP A 115 -2.72 1.39 -3.67
N VAL A 116 -3.13 1.78 -2.47
CA VAL A 116 -2.94 0.99 -1.25
C VAL A 116 -4.18 0.15 -1.04
N TRP A 117 -3.98 -1.14 -0.79
CA TRP A 117 -5.04 -2.09 -0.53
C TRP A 117 -4.76 -2.86 0.74
N LYS A 118 -5.72 -2.87 1.65
CA LYS A 118 -5.65 -3.64 2.90
C LYS A 118 -6.66 -4.76 2.90
N THR A 119 -6.18 -5.98 3.14
CA THR A 119 -7.06 -7.13 3.34
C THR A 119 -6.90 -7.62 4.76
N THR A 120 -8.00 -7.78 5.49
CA THR A 120 -8.00 -8.41 6.81
C THR A 120 -8.57 -9.80 6.66
N ASP A 121 -7.80 -10.81 7.05
CA ASP A 121 -8.29 -12.17 7.11
C ASP A 121 -9.44 -12.22 8.13
N GLY A 122 -10.64 -12.54 7.66
CA GLY A 122 -11.79 -12.85 8.50
C GLY A 122 -12.01 -14.35 8.46
N LEU A 123 -11.92 -15.01 9.61
CA LEU A 123 -12.49 -16.36 9.80
C LEU A 123 -14.00 -16.34 9.56
#